data_AF-A0A352NQ45-F1
#
_entry.id   AF-A0A352NQ45-F1
#
_cell.length_a   1.000
_cell.length_b   1.000
_cell.length_c   1.000
_cell.angle_alpha   90.00
_cell.angle_beta   90.00
_cell.angle_gamma   90.00
#
_symmetry.space_group_name_H-M   'P 1'
#
loop_
_entity.id
_entity.type
_entity.pdbx_description
1 polymer ?
#
loop_
_entity_poly.entity_id
_entity_poly.type
_entity_poly.pdbx_seq_one_letter_code
_entity_poly.pdbx_strand_id
1 'polypeptide(L)'
;MIGGDTAGDGSDNFTGQALNNVTGNQAAVLKHQFDEDLYTRQIYCLGKHYNQALEAIETNFSTFPVKELQRLGYWHQFKREAIDEISKKKYHKYGFQTTKLSRPLIIARLVQAVREHPELFNDIATLEEMLTFVRNEKGKAEAQEGKHDDLILGLAIAHYARGQEIDNPPAEKIALPETLPPDLRRDLEADPAALAHWLSQHKKYN
;
A
#
# COMPACT_ATOMS: atom_id res chain seq x y z
N MET A 1 1.23 -4.00 5.96
CA MET A 1 1.11 -3.22 4.71
C MET A 1 -0.34 -3.22 4.22
N ILE A 2 -0.74 -2.27 3.39
CA ILE A 2 -2.11 -2.11 2.87
C ILE A 2 -2.04 -1.89 1.35
N GLY A 3 -2.77 -2.67 0.57
CA GLY A 3 -3.04 -2.37 -0.85
C GLY A 3 -4.45 -1.82 -1.01
N GLY A 4 -4.65 -0.83 -1.86
CA GLY A 4 -5.97 -0.23 -2.07
C GLY A 4 -6.29 -0.05 -3.54
N ASP A 5 -7.48 -0.48 -3.94
CA ASP A 5 -8.07 -0.20 -5.24
C ASP A 5 -9.05 0.96 -5.10
N THR A 6 -8.91 1.99 -5.93
CA THR A 6 -9.77 3.17 -5.87
C THR A 6 -10.91 3.04 -6.86
N ALA A 7 -12.13 3.32 -6.42
CA ALA A 7 -13.28 3.31 -7.32
C ALA A 7 -13.04 4.31 -8.46
N GLY A 8 -13.24 3.86 -9.69
CA GLY A 8 -13.01 4.68 -10.88
C GLY A 8 -14.04 5.78 -11.04
N ASP A 9 -15.07 5.52 -11.85
CA ASP A 9 -16.13 6.47 -12.18
C ASP A 9 -17.24 6.57 -11.11
N GLY A 10 -16.99 6.05 -9.90
CA GLY A 10 -17.93 6.05 -8.78
C GLY A 10 -18.95 4.91 -8.79
N SER A 11 -18.91 4.01 -9.78
CA SER A 11 -19.73 2.79 -9.79
C SER A 11 -19.13 1.64 -8.99
N ASP A 12 -17.80 1.62 -8.87
CA ASP A 12 -17.03 0.57 -8.18
C ASP A 12 -16.84 0.85 -6.68
N ASN A 13 -16.41 -0.16 -5.92
CA ASN A 13 -16.12 0.02 -4.49
C ASN A 13 -14.69 0.52 -4.29
N PHE A 14 -14.48 1.34 -3.28
CA PHE A 14 -13.13 1.53 -2.75
C PHE A 14 -12.77 0.33 -1.88
N THR A 15 -11.55 -0.18 -2.06
CA THR A 15 -11.05 -1.32 -1.29
C THR A 15 -9.73 -1.02 -0.56
N GLY A 16 -9.52 -1.73 0.55
CA GLY A 16 -8.29 -1.71 1.32
C GLY A 16 -8.00 -3.10 1.88
N GLN A 17 -6.84 -3.66 1.58
CA GLN A 17 -6.43 -5.01 1.92
C GLN A 17 -5.19 -4.95 2.80
N ALA A 18 -5.37 -5.18 4.11
CA ALA A 18 -4.29 -5.14 5.08
C ALA A 18 -3.65 -6.54 5.22
N LEU A 19 -2.37 -6.65 4.88
CA LEU A 19 -1.58 -7.87 5.01
C LEU A 19 -0.48 -7.68 6.04
N ASN A 20 -0.21 -8.73 6.82
CA ASN A 20 1.05 -8.84 7.54
C ASN A 20 2.19 -8.90 6.50
N ASN A 21 3.14 -7.97 6.57
CA ASN A 21 4.16 -7.88 5.54
C ASN A 21 5.10 -9.10 5.53
N VAL A 22 5.39 -9.65 6.71
CA VAL A 22 6.29 -10.80 6.88
C VAL A 22 5.59 -12.08 6.44
N THR A 23 4.42 -12.38 7.00
CA THR A 23 3.76 -13.67 6.76
C THR A 23 2.85 -13.68 5.53
N GLY A 24 2.32 -12.52 5.13
CA GLY A 24 1.32 -12.41 4.08
C GLY A 24 -0.10 -12.67 4.52
N ASN A 25 -0.33 -12.96 5.81
CA ASN A 25 -1.67 -13.22 6.33
C ASN A 25 -2.58 -11.99 6.19
N GLN A 26 -3.77 -12.18 5.64
CA GLN A 26 -4.79 -11.16 5.51
C GLN A 26 -5.36 -10.81 6.89
N ALA A 27 -5.14 -9.58 7.32
CA ALA A 27 -5.46 -9.11 8.68
C ALA A 27 -6.76 -8.30 8.74
N ALA A 28 -7.08 -7.54 7.68
CA ALA A 28 -8.31 -6.77 7.58
C ALA A 28 -8.65 -6.44 6.12
N VAL A 29 -9.94 -6.21 5.88
CA VAL A 29 -10.49 -5.78 4.60
C VAL A 29 -11.40 -4.57 4.81
N LEU A 30 -11.24 -3.58 3.96
CA LEU A 30 -12.14 -2.45 3.79
C LEU A 30 -12.78 -2.59 2.41
N LYS A 31 -14.12 -2.58 2.33
CA LYS A 31 -14.87 -2.48 1.07
C LYS A 31 -16.07 -1.60 1.31
N HIS A 32 -16.14 -0.48 0.60
CA HIS A 32 -17.27 0.42 0.71
C HIS A 32 -17.33 1.38 -0.47
N GLN A 33 -18.53 1.83 -0.82
CA GLN A 33 -18.74 3.05 -1.58
C GLN A 33 -18.56 4.25 -0.64
N PHE A 34 -17.44 4.96 -0.78
CA PHE A 34 -17.14 6.18 -0.05
C PHE A 34 -16.92 7.32 -1.02
N ASP A 35 -17.04 8.55 -0.52
CA ASP A 35 -16.32 9.66 -1.12
C ASP A 35 -14.81 9.43 -0.95
N GLU A 36 -14.03 9.86 -1.93
CA GLU A 36 -12.59 9.60 -1.99
C GLU A 36 -11.82 10.10 -0.76
N ASP A 37 -12.28 11.19 -0.14
CA ASP A 37 -11.71 11.75 1.09
C ASP A 37 -12.02 10.91 2.34
N LEU A 38 -13.24 10.39 2.46
CA LEU A 38 -13.62 9.47 3.52
C LEU A 38 -12.84 8.16 3.41
N TYR A 39 -12.73 7.60 2.20
CA TYR A 39 -11.87 6.44 1.95
C TYR A 39 -10.44 6.69 2.44
N THR A 40 -9.85 7.83 2.08
CA THR A 40 -8.48 8.17 2.45
C THR A 40 -8.30 8.26 3.96
N ARG A 41 -9.27 8.81 4.70
CA ARG A 41 -9.25 8.87 6.16
C ARG A 41 -9.34 7.48 6.80
N GLN A 42 -10.14 6.57 6.23
CA GLN A 42 -10.21 5.18 6.70
C GLN A 42 -8.89 4.45 6.48
N ILE A 43 -8.28 4.61 5.30
CA ILE A 43 -6.95 4.07 4.99
C ILE A 43 -5.91 4.61 5.97
N TYR A 44 -5.87 5.92 6.21
CA TYR A 44 -4.97 6.53 7.20
C TYR A 44 -5.10 5.88 8.59
N CYS A 45 -6.34 5.72 9.06
CA CYS A 45 -6.62 5.09 10.35
C CYS A 45 -6.14 3.63 10.37
N LEU A 46 -6.41 2.88 9.30
CA LEU A 46 -5.98 1.49 9.15
C LEU A 46 -4.45 1.38 9.17
N GLY A 47 -3.76 2.24 8.42
CA GLY A 47 -2.30 2.30 8.38
C GLY A 47 -1.69 2.57 9.74
N LYS A 48 -2.23 3.56 10.47
CA LYS A 48 -1.80 3.87 11.85
C LYS A 48 -2.06 2.71 12.81
N HIS A 49 -3.22 2.04 12.69
CA HIS A 49 -3.57 0.91 13.55
C HIS A 49 -2.62 -0.29 13.35
N TYR A 50 -2.24 -0.57 12.10
CA TYR A 50 -1.34 -1.67 11.75
C TYR A 50 0.14 -1.25 11.70
N ASN A 51 0.60 -0.54 12.75
CA ASN A 51 2.00 -0.15 12.96
C ASN A 51 2.59 0.69 11.81
N GLN A 52 1.87 1.73 11.38
CA GLN A 52 2.28 2.58 10.25
C GLN A 52 2.55 1.74 9.00
N ALA A 53 1.61 0.88 8.60
CA ALA A 53 1.75 -0.01 7.46
C ALA A 53 2.11 0.73 6.15
N LEU A 54 2.96 0.16 5.29
CA LEU A 54 3.15 0.69 3.94
C LEU A 54 1.82 0.71 3.18
N GLU A 55 1.41 1.86 2.65
CA GLU A 55 0.17 2.03 1.89
C GLU A 55 0.43 2.12 0.38
N ALA A 56 -0.07 1.13 -0.36
CA ALA A 56 0.01 1.03 -1.82
C ALA A 56 -1.38 1.28 -2.43
N ILE A 57 -1.77 2.56 -2.48
CA ILE A 57 -3.06 2.98 -3.04
C ILE A 57 -2.92 3.18 -4.54
N GLU A 58 -3.85 2.62 -5.32
CA GLU A 58 -3.90 2.83 -6.77
C GLU A 58 -4.13 4.31 -7.11
N THR A 59 -3.43 4.83 -8.12
CA THR A 59 -3.54 6.23 -8.55
C THR A 59 -3.92 6.37 -10.02
N ASN A 60 -4.67 5.40 -10.55
CA ASN A 60 -5.04 5.37 -11.96
C ASN A 60 -6.08 6.42 -12.31
N PHE A 61 -7.07 6.57 -11.44
CA PHE A 61 -8.17 7.51 -11.61
C PHE A 61 -7.90 8.86 -10.95
N SER A 62 -7.29 8.82 -9.76
CA SER A 62 -7.03 10.01 -8.97
C SER A 62 -5.73 9.90 -8.18
N THR A 63 -5.12 11.06 -7.91
CA THR A 63 -3.93 11.17 -7.03
C THR A 63 -4.30 11.76 -5.68
N PHE A 64 -5.58 12.02 -5.44
CA PHE A 64 -6.06 12.67 -4.23
C PHE A 64 -5.73 11.87 -2.97
N PRO A 65 -5.95 10.54 -2.88
CA PRO A 65 -5.74 9.80 -1.63
C PRO A 65 -4.29 9.88 -1.17
N VAL A 66 -3.36 9.73 -2.11
CA VAL A 66 -1.92 9.87 -1.87
C VAL A 66 -1.56 11.26 -1.35
N LYS A 67 -2.09 12.33 -1.96
CA LYS A 67 -1.81 13.71 -1.54
C LYS A 67 -2.44 14.04 -0.19
N GLU A 68 -3.63 13.53 0.07
CA GLU A 68 -4.33 13.74 1.32
C GLU A 68 -3.64 12.98 2.47
N LEU A 69 -3.16 11.78 2.23
CA LEU A 69 -2.27 11.06 3.17
C LEU A 69 -1.02 11.88 3.50
N GLN A 70 -0.38 12.51 2.49
CA GLN A 70 0.76 13.41 2.73
C GLN A 70 0.36 14.62 3.59
N ARG A 71 -0.79 15.25 3.30
CA ARG A 71 -1.32 16.37 4.08
C ARG A 71 -1.60 15.98 5.54
N LEU A 72 -2.06 14.75 5.77
CA LEU A 72 -2.29 14.16 7.10
C LEU A 72 -1.00 13.65 7.77
N GLY A 73 0.17 13.81 7.14
CA GLY A 73 1.47 13.40 7.68
C GLY A 73 1.75 11.90 7.59
N TYR A 74 1.11 11.18 6.66
CA TYR A 74 1.36 9.77 6.40
C TYR A 74 2.32 9.59 5.21
N TRP A 75 3.61 9.46 5.51
CA TRP A 75 4.67 9.36 4.50
C TRP A 75 5.02 7.93 4.08
N HIS A 76 4.54 6.93 4.82
CA HIS A 76 4.87 5.53 4.55
C HIS A 76 3.98 4.95 3.43
N GLN A 77 4.18 5.46 2.23
CA GLN A 77 3.41 5.11 1.04
C GLN A 77 4.30 4.42 0.00
N PHE A 78 3.71 3.57 -0.82
CA PHE A 78 4.38 2.86 -1.92
C PHE A 78 5.04 3.85 -2.87
N LYS A 79 6.28 3.54 -3.31
CA LYS A 79 7.09 4.43 -4.14
C LYS A 79 7.41 3.72 -5.44
N ARG A 80 7.02 4.33 -6.56
CA ARG A 80 7.43 3.90 -7.90
C ARG A 80 8.50 4.82 -8.46
N GLU A 81 9.45 4.25 -9.20
CA GLU A 81 10.39 5.06 -9.99
C GLU A 81 9.65 5.72 -11.16
N ALA A 82 9.98 6.99 -11.40
CA ALA A 82 9.59 7.74 -12.57
C ALA A 82 10.83 8.41 -13.16
N ILE A 83 10.87 8.55 -14.48
CA ILE A 83 11.95 9.22 -15.19
C ILE A 83 11.40 10.53 -15.73
N ASP A 84 12.10 11.62 -15.46
CA ASP A 84 11.78 12.91 -16.04
C ASP A 84 12.11 12.91 -17.54
N GLU A 85 11.15 13.28 -18.38
CA GLU A 85 11.30 13.15 -19.84
C GLU A 85 12.39 14.06 -20.39
N ILE A 86 12.64 15.21 -19.74
CA ILE A 86 13.56 16.25 -20.19
C ILE A 86 14.96 16.01 -19.62
N SER A 87 15.08 15.98 -18.30
CA SER A 87 16.35 15.87 -17.57
C SER A 87 16.87 14.43 -17.46
N LYS A 88 16.04 13.43 -17.79
CA LYS A 88 16.32 11.99 -17.61
C LYS A 88 16.66 11.58 -16.18
N LYS A 89 16.40 12.45 -15.20
CA LYS A 89 16.61 12.14 -13.78
C LYS A 89 15.54 11.18 -13.29
N LYS A 90 15.96 10.19 -12.50
CA LYS A 90 15.06 9.33 -11.75
C LYS A 90 14.53 10.08 -10.52
N TYR A 91 13.23 9.94 -10.27
CA TYR A 91 12.57 10.42 -9.06
C TYR A 91 11.50 9.43 -8.63
N HIS A 92 10.97 9.61 -7.43
CA HIS A 92 9.90 8.75 -6.92
C HIS A 92 8.55 9.44 -6.98
N LYS A 93 7.52 8.68 -7.34
CA LYS A 93 6.11 9.04 -7.14
C LYS A 93 5.49 8.11 -6.11
N TYR A 94 4.58 8.65 -5.32
CA TYR A 94 3.79 7.85 -4.40
C TYR A 94 2.60 7.19 -5.11
N GLY A 95 2.16 6.06 -4.55
CA GLY A 95 1.03 5.29 -5.04
C GLY A 95 1.39 4.25 -6.09
N PHE A 96 0.52 3.26 -6.23
CA PHE A 96 0.63 2.20 -7.22
C PHE A 96 -0.05 2.61 -8.53
N GLN A 97 0.52 2.21 -9.67
CA GLN A 97 -0.07 2.46 -10.97
C GLN A 97 -0.30 1.15 -11.71
N THR A 98 -1.57 0.82 -11.95
CA THR A 98 -1.99 -0.30 -12.76
C THR A 98 -1.82 0.05 -14.23
N THR A 99 -1.04 -0.76 -14.94
CA THR A 99 -0.74 -0.57 -16.36
C THR A 99 -0.87 -1.91 -17.06
N LYS A 100 -0.74 -1.90 -18.39
CA LYS A 100 -0.66 -3.15 -19.18
C LYS A 100 0.48 -4.07 -18.74
N LEU A 101 1.51 -3.53 -18.09
CA LEU A 101 2.66 -4.29 -17.59
C LEU A 101 2.47 -4.75 -16.13
N SER A 102 1.98 -3.86 -15.26
CA SER A 102 1.86 -4.17 -13.83
C SER A 102 0.65 -5.06 -13.51
N ARG A 103 -0.48 -4.91 -14.22
CA ARG A 103 -1.69 -5.72 -13.95
C ARG A 103 -1.44 -7.23 -14.08
N PRO A 104 -0.84 -7.77 -15.18
CA PRO A 104 -0.54 -9.20 -15.26
C PRO A 104 0.44 -9.67 -14.18
N LEU A 105 1.38 -8.81 -13.79
CA LEU A 105 2.41 -9.14 -12.80
C LEU A 105 1.81 -9.31 -11.39
N ILE A 106 0.99 -8.36 -10.94
CA ILE A 106 0.36 -8.43 -9.62
C ILE A 106 -0.61 -9.62 -9.52
N ILE A 107 -1.36 -9.90 -10.61
CA ILE A 107 -2.26 -11.05 -10.69
C ILE A 107 -1.47 -12.35 -10.64
N ALA A 108 -0.37 -12.47 -11.39
CA ALA A 108 0.46 -13.68 -11.37
C ALA A 108 1.03 -13.96 -9.97
N ARG A 109 1.44 -12.91 -9.24
CA ARG A 109 1.92 -13.02 -7.87
C ARG A 109 0.83 -13.44 -6.89
N LEU A 110 -0.39 -12.89 -7.05
CA LEU A 110 -1.54 -13.32 -6.25
C LEU A 110 -1.90 -14.79 -6.51
N VAL A 111 -1.94 -15.21 -7.79
CA VAL A 111 -2.21 -16.61 -8.18
C VAL A 111 -1.18 -17.57 -7.57
N GLN A 112 0.09 -17.18 -7.55
CA GLN A 112 1.14 -17.96 -6.89
C GLN A 112 0.87 -18.08 -5.38
N ALA A 113 0.59 -16.96 -4.71
CA ALA A 113 0.32 -16.94 -3.27
C ALA A 113 -0.90 -17.80 -2.89
N VAL A 114 -1.99 -17.72 -3.64
CA VAL A 114 -3.19 -18.55 -3.41
C VAL A 114 -2.90 -20.04 -3.61
N ARG A 115 -2.07 -20.38 -4.60
CA ARG A 115 -1.71 -21.78 -4.88
C ARG A 115 -0.81 -22.38 -3.81
N GLU A 116 0.16 -21.61 -3.32
CA GLU A 116 1.17 -22.09 -2.38
C GLU A 116 0.71 -21.99 -0.92
N HIS A 117 -0.10 -20.97 -0.60
CA HIS A 117 -0.47 -20.60 0.76
C HIS A 117 -1.95 -20.17 0.87
N PRO A 118 -2.92 -21.04 0.53
CA PRO A 118 -4.35 -20.71 0.59
C PRO A 118 -4.83 -20.34 2.01
N GLU A 119 -4.11 -20.77 3.05
CA GLU A 119 -4.40 -20.47 4.46
C GLU A 119 -4.24 -18.99 4.84
N LEU A 120 -3.61 -18.16 3.99
CA LEU A 120 -3.36 -16.74 4.28
C LEU A 120 -4.55 -15.83 3.99
N PHE A 121 -5.59 -16.35 3.34
CA PHE A 121 -6.75 -15.60 2.86
C PHE A 121 -7.95 -15.88 3.77
N ASN A 122 -8.44 -14.83 4.44
CA ASN A 122 -9.38 -14.93 5.57
C ASN A 122 -10.74 -14.27 5.29
N ASP A 123 -10.90 -13.54 4.18
CA ASP A 123 -12.11 -12.80 3.84
C ASP A 123 -12.97 -13.53 2.80
N ILE A 124 -14.23 -13.81 3.17
CA ILE A 124 -15.17 -14.58 2.35
C ILE A 124 -15.48 -13.85 1.05
N ALA A 125 -15.74 -12.53 1.09
CA ALA A 125 -16.09 -11.78 -0.12
C ALA A 125 -14.94 -11.75 -1.14
N THR A 126 -13.70 -11.63 -0.66
CA THR A 126 -12.51 -11.74 -1.50
C THR A 126 -12.42 -13.13 -2.15
N LEU A 127 -12.66 -14.20 -1.38
CA LEU A 127 -12.65 -15.58 -1.90
C LEU A 127 -13.76 -15.82 -2.93
N GLU A 128 -14.95 -15.23 -2.74
CA GLU A 128 -16.05 -15.30 -3.69
C GLU A 128 -15.71 -14.60 -5.01
N GLU A 129 -15.07 -13.42 -4.96
CA GLU A 129 -14.56 -12.76 -6.17
C GLU A 129 -13.56 -13.68 -6.88
N MET A 130 -12.63 -14.32 -6.15
CA MET A 130 -11.61 -15.22 -6.74
C MET A 130 -12.23 -16.39 -7.52
N LEU A 131 -13.37 -16.94 -7.07
CA LEU A 131 -14.08 -18.01 -7.76
C LEU A 131 -14.67 -17.59 -9.11
N THR A 132 -14.93 -16.29 -9.27
CA THR A 132 -15.52 -15.70 -10.48
C THR A 132 -14.51 -14.94 -11.34
N PHE A 133 -13.24 -14.95 -10.98
CA PHE A 133 -12.17 -14.29 -11.72
C PHE A 133 -11.59 -15.22 -12.78
N VAL A 134 -11.87 -14.92 -14.05
CA VAL A 134 -11.61 -15.81 -15.19
C VAL A 134 -10.67 -15.17 -16.20
N ARG A 135 -10.14 -15.99 -17.12
CA ARG A 135 -9.48 -15.48 -18.33
C ARG A 135 -10.47 -15.49 -19.48
N ASN A 136 -10.65 -14.34 -20.12
CA ASN A 136 -11.46 -14.25 -21.33
C ASN A 136 -10.76 -14.89 -22.55
N GLU A 137 -11.43 -14.90 -23.70
CA GLU A 137 -10.92 -15.48 -24.96
C GLU A 137 -9.58 -14.87 -25.42
N LYS A 138 -9.29 -13.64 -25.00
CA LYS A 138 -8.04 -12.93 -25.30
C LYS A 138 -6.95 -13.16 -24.24
N GLY A 139 -7.21 -14.05 -23.27
CA GLY A 139 -6.30 -14.38 -22.17
C GLY A 139 -6.21 -13.33 -21.06
N LYS A 140 -7.00 -12.25 -21.13
CA LYS A 140 -7.05 -11.20 -20.11
C LYS A 140 -7.82 -11.71 -18.90
N ALA A 141 -7.25 -11.52 -17.72
CA ALA A 141 -7.88 -11.89 -16.46
C ALA A 141 -8.81 -10.76 -15.97
N GLU A 142 -10.08 -11.10 -15.76
CA GLU A 142 -11.17 -10.19 -15.37
C GLU A 142 -12.30 -10.96 -14.67
N ALA A 143 -13.17 -10.22 -13.97
CA ALA A 143 -14.38 -10.80 -13.39
C ALA A 143 -15.32 -11.32 -14.50
N GLN A 144 -16.05 -12.39 -14.19
CA GLN A 144 -17.19 -12.82 -15.00
C GLN A 144 -18.23 -11.69 -15.17
N GLU A 145 -19.04 -11.77 -16.23
CA GLU A 145 -20.09 -10.79 -16.48
C GLU A 145 -21.03 -10.66 -15.26
N GLY A 146 -21.23 -9.42 -14.80
CA GLY A 146 -22.03 -9.11 -13.62
C GLY A 146 -21.37 -9.41 -12.27
N LYS A 147 -20.04 -9.66 -12.24
CA LYS A 147 -19.24 -9.86 -11.02
C LYS A 147 -18.21 -8.74 -10.86
N HIS A 148 -17.61 -8.67 -9.66
CA HIS A 148 -16.63 -7.64 -9.28
C HIS A 148 -15.23 -8.24 -9.13
N ASP A 149 -14.18 -7.43 -9.35
CA ASP A 149 -12.78 -7.78 -9.07
C ASP A 149 -12.06 -6.79 -8.14
N ASP A 150 -12.75 -5.80 -7.58
CA ASP A 150 -12.16 -4.73 -6.75
C ASP A 150 -11.34 -5.28 -5.55
N LEU A 151 -11.84 -6.32 -4.86
CA LEU A 151 -11.13 -6.90 -3.71
C LEU A 151 -9.89 -7.66 -4.16
N ILE A 152 -9.98 -8.37 -5.29
CA ILE A 152 -8.85 -9.08 -5.89
C ILE A 152 -7.76 -8.10 -6.29
N LEU A 153 -8.13 -6.97 -6.90
CA LEU A 153 -7.15 -5.97 -7.34
C LEU A 153 -6.46 -5.31 -6.15
N GLY A 154 -7.22 -4.86 -5.14
CA GLY A 154 -6.63 -4.33 -3.90
C GLY A 154 -5.68 -5.34 -3.25
N LEU A 155 -6.03 -6.62 -3.27
CA LEU A 155 -5.23 -7.69 -2.67
C LEU A 155 -3.99 -8.01 -3.50
N ALA A 156 -4.11 -8.01 -4.83
CA ALA A 156 -2.98 -8.22 -5.74
C ALA A 156 -1.95 -7.09 -5.60
N ILE A 157 -2.41 -5.84 -5.50
CA ILE A 157 -1.56 -4.68 -5.19
C ILE A 157 -0.86 -4.90 -3.85
N ALA A 158 -1.60 -5.35 -2.83
CA ALA A 158 -1.01 -5.63 -1.52
C ALA A 158 0.12 -6.67 -1.62
N HIS A 159 -0.14 -7.85 -2.19
CA HIS A 159 0.89 -8.90 -2.34
C HIS A 159 2.11 -8.46 -3.15
N TYR A 160 1.92 -7.59 -4.15
CA TYR A 160 3.02 -7.01 -4.91
C TYR A 160 3.86 -6.04 -4.08
N ALA A 161 3.22 -5.08 -3.41
CA ALA A 161 3.91 -4.05 -2.65
C ALA A 161 4.67 -4.58 -1.42
N ARG A 162 4.34 -5.79 -0.92
CA ARG A 162 5.16 -6.50 0.09
C ARG A 162 6.64 -6.58 -0.30
N GLY A 163 6.93 -6.74 -1.59
CA GLY A 163 8.31 -6.79 -2.08
C GLY A 163 9.11 -5.53 -1.76
N GLN A 164 8.47 -4.35 -1.79
CA GLN A 164 9.16 -3.08 -1.52
C GLN A 164 9.64 -2.97 -0.07
N GLU A 165 8.86 -3.46 0.90
CA GLU A 165 9.29 -3.50 2.32
C GLU A 165 10.32 -4.61 2.58
N ILE A 166 10.37 -5.68 1.77
CA ILE A 166 11.40 -6.72 1.89
C ILE A 166 12.73 -6.21 1.36
N ASP A 167 12.72 -5.55 0.20
CA ASP A 167 13.92 -5.03 -0.45
C ASP A 167 14.45 -3.76 0.26
N ASN A 168 13.55 -2.97 0.84
CA ASN A 168 13.85 -1.79 1.64
C ASN A 168 13.09 -1.87 2.95
N PRO A 169 13.57 -2.65 3.93
CA PRO A 169 12.96 -2.66 5.25
C PRO A 169 12.94 -1.23 5.79
N PRO A 170 11.86 -0.81 6.46
CA PRO A 170 11.88 0.46 7.18
C PRO A 170 13.10 0.44 8.10
N ALA A 171 13.91 1.50 8.04
CA ALA A 171 15.08 1.62 8.90
C ALA A 171 14.64 1.29 10.34
N GLU A 172 15.38 0.41 11.01
CA GLU A 172 15.10 0.09 12.41
C GLU A 172 14.87 1.40 13.16
N LYS A 173 13.75 1.50 13.88
CA LYS A 173 13.48 2.66 14.71
C LYS A 173 14.66 2.78 15.65
N ILE A 174 15.49 3.79 15.43
CA ILE A 174 16.59 4.10 16.32
C ILE A 174 15.95 4.40 17.67
N ALA A 175 16.26 3.57 18.67
CA ALA A 175 15.76 3.77 20.02
C ALA A 175 16.41 5.04 20.59
N LEU A 176 15.68 6.15 20.53
CA LEU A 176 16.10 7.41 21.11
C LEU A 176 16.28 7.24 22.63
N PRO A 177 17.42 7.63 23.22
CA PRO A 177 17.72 7.46 24.64
C PRO A 177 16.58 7.88 25.56
N GLU A 178 16.18 7.04 26.51
CA GLU A 178 15.14 7.36 27.52
C GLU A 178 15.39 8.70 28.24
N THR A 179 16.66 9.07 28.37
CA THR A 179 17.14 10.31 28.98
C THR A 179 16.95 11.58 28.15
N LEU A 180 16.48 11.49 26.90
CA LEU A 180 16.20 12.68 26.09
C LEU A 180 15.05 13.49 26.71
N PRO A 181 15.16 14.83 26.76
CA PRO A 181 14.04 15.69 27.11
C PRO A 181 12.78 15.33 26.29
N PRO A 182 11.58 15.26 26.90
CA PRO A 182 10.37 14.78 26.22
C PRO A 182 9.97 15.62 24.99
N ASP A 183 10.20 16.92 25.05
CA ASP A 183 10.04 17.88 23.97
C ASP A 183 11.00 17.55 22.81
N LEU A 184 12.29 17.39 23.10
CA LEU A 184 13.28 17.05 22.07
C LEU A 184 13.03 15.67 21.47
N ARG A 185 12.64 14.67 22.26
CA ARG A 185 12.24 13.35 21.74
C ARG A 185 11.09 13.49 20.74
N ARG A 186 10.05 14.24 21.11
CA ARG A 186 8.88 14.43 20.26
C ARG A 186 9.24 15.11 18.94
N ASP A 187 10.11 16.11 18.99
CA ASP A 187 10.57 16.83 17.79
C ASP A 187 11.39 15.91 16.87
N LEU A 188 12.28 15.09 17.43
CA LEU A 188 13.07 14.11 16.67
C LEU A 188 12.20 12.98 16.08
N GLU A 189 11.15 12.55 16.77
CA GLU A 189 10.22 11.54 16.27
C GLU A 189 9.28 12.07 15.18
N ALA A 190 8.98 13.38 15.20
CA ALA A 190 8.07 14.02 14.27
C ALA A 190 8.75 14.50 12.97
N ASP A 191 10.05 14.82 13.01
CA ASP A 191 10.80 15.35 11.88
C ASP A 191 12.03 14.48 11.51
N PRO A 192 11.97 13.75 10.38
CA PRO A 192 13.08 12.95 9.87
C PRO A 192 14.37 13.73 9.61
N ALA A 193 14.29 15.02 9.26
CA ALA A 193 15.47 15.86 9.03
C ALA A 193 16.14 16.26 10.36
N ALA A 194 15.35 16.58 11.38
CA ALA A 194 15.83 16.84 12.73
C ALA A 194 16.51 15.59 13.32
N LEU A 195 15.91 14.41 13.13
CA LEU A 195 16.51 13.13 13.52
C LEU A 195 17.85 12.89 12.83
N ALA A 196 17.92 13.05 11.51
CA ALA A 196 19.15 12.88 10.75
C ALA A 196 20.27 13.84 11.19
N HIS A 197 19.92 15.11 11.45
CA HIS A 197 20.89 16.08 11.98
C HIS A 197 21.38 15.68 13.38
N TRP A 198 20.48 15.31 14.28
CA TRP A 198 20.83 14.90 15.64
C TRP A 198 21.73 13.66 15.67
N LEU A 199 21.45 12.66 14.83
CA LEU A 199 22.26 11.44 14.67
C LEU A 199 23.66 11.73 14.12
N SER A 200 23.78 12.70 13.20
CA SER A 200 25.09 13.14 12.69
C SER A 200 26.01 13.68 13.79
N GLN A 201 25.42 14.27 14.84
CA GLN A 201 26.12 14.78 16.02
C GLN A 201 26.29 13.72 17.13
N HIS A 202 25.48 12.65 17.11
CA HIS A 202 25.44 11.61 18.15
C HIS A 202 25.65 10.21 17.57
N LYS A 203 26.78 9.99 16.91
CA LYS A 203 27.14 8.77 16.16
C LYS A 203 27.04 7.43 16.93
N LYS A 204 26.94 7.46 18.26
CA LYS A 204 26.74 6.27 19.10
C LYS A 204 25.32 5.66 19.01
N TYR A 205 24.38 6.38 18.39
CA TYR A 205 23.00 5.95 18.16
C TYR A 205 22.70 5.74 16.67
N ASN A 206 23.76 5.66 15.85
CA ASN A 206 23.71 5.57 14.40
C ASN A 206 24.05 4.15 13.93
#